data_AF-A0A9P7ATF1-F1
#
_entry.id   AF-A0A9P7ATF1-F1
#
_cell.length_a   1.000
_cell.length_b   1.000
_cell.length_c   1.000
_cell.angle_alpha   90.00
_cell.angle_beta   90.00
_cell.angle_gamma   90.00
#
_symmetry.space_group_name_H-M   'P 1'
#
loop_
_entity.id
_entity.type
_entity.pdbx_description
1 polymer ?
#
loop_
_entity_poly.entity_id
_entity_poly.type
_entity_poly.pdbx_seq_one_letter_code
_entity_poly.pdbx_strand_id
1 'polypeptide(L)'
;MALVLPTLTAFTTSHLIAILTAKTQADFTAAFDALFARNLSVVYNGKQLSREQYQAQLLGQSSAAVEEQGASVSVQGQLEVPGNDGQISGIVGLFYSSLVDSRFLVFGAPAESKVTSSFNATIQATEPRPPSNPRIRGYFDPRRIVTVNQIATDQALHVTIPTASINSTSPGVTTKNFALPQGPFGAPFGPGPVHLGPTETNAVPETFPGDGEFGALPPLIPGETIGKETNTKA
;
A
#
# COMPACT_ATOMS: atom_id res chain seq x y z
N MET A 1 -22.11 15.44 -30.80
CA MET A 1 -21.63 14.54 -29.74
C MET A 1 -21.50 15.37 -28.47
N ALA A 2 -22.34 15.14 -27.46
CA ALA A 2 -22.25 15.89 -26.20
C ALA A 2 -21.12 15.30 -25.35
N LEU A 3 -20.12 16.10 -25.01
CA LEU A 3 -19.08 15.74 -24.03
C LEU A 3 -19.74 15.77 -22.65
N VAL A 4 -20.13 14.60 -22.15
CA VAL A 4 -20.63 14.44 -20.79
C VAL A 4 -19.42 14.51 -19.84
N LEU A 5 -19.47 15.44 -18.88
CA LEU A 5 -18.46 15.55 -17.84
C LEU A 5 -18.45 14.25 -17.02
N PRO A 6 -17.33 13.52 -16.93
CA PRO A 6 -17.28 12.31 -16.12
C PRO A 6 -17.46 12.64 -14.65
N THR A 7 -17.99 11.69 -13.89
CA THR A 7 -18.16 11.83 -12.45
C THR A 7 -16.81 12.05 -11.75
N LEU A 8 -16.82 12.60 -10.54
CA LEU A 8 -15.59 12.84 -9.76
C LEU A 8 -14.81 11.53 -9.51
N THR A 9 -15.53 10.44 -9.26
CA THR A 9 -14.95 9.09 -9.12
C THR A 9 -14.33 8.59 -10.42
N ALA A 10 -15.02 8.72 -11.56
CA ALA A 10 -14.51 8.30 -12.86
C ALA A 10 -13.28 9.13 -13.29
N PHE A 11 -13.32 10.44 -13.04
CA PHE A 11 -12.17 11.34 -13.23
C PHE A 11 -10.98 10.88 -12.39
N THR A 12 -11.14 10.77 -11.07
CA THR A 12 -10.04 10.41 -10.17
C THR A 12 -9.46 9.04 -10.50
N THR A 13 -10.33 8.06 -10.75
CA THR A 13 -9.90 6.68 -11.05
C THR A 13 -9.10 6.62 -12.35
N SER A 14 -9.60 7.22 -13.43
CA SER A 14 -8.90 7.19 -14.72
C SER A 14 -7.53 7.86 -14.66
N HIS A 15 -7.42 8.99 -13.96
CA HIS A 15 -6.16 9.68 -13.76
C HIS A 15 -5.20 8.92 -12.85
N LEU A 16 -5.69 8.30 -11.77
CA LEU A 16 -4.86 7.52 -10.85
C LEU A 16 -4.29 6.28 -11.56
N ILE A 17 -5.12 5.58 -12.35
CA ILE A 17 -4.66 4.46 -13.20
C ILE A 17 -3.59 4.96 -14.17
N ALA A 18 -3.79 6.11 -14.82
CA ALA A 18 -2.81 6.67 -15.75
C ALA A 18 -1.47 6.99 -15.07
N ILE A 19 -1.48 7.47 -13.83
CA ILE A 19 -0.26 7.72 -13.04
C ILE A 19 0.45 6.41 -12.72
N LEU A 20 -0.25 5.42 -12.15
CA LEU A 20 0.37 4.17 -11.70
C LEU A 20 0.84 3.27 -12.86
N THR A 21 0.17 3.35 -14.01
CA THR A 21 0.52 2.57 -15.21
C THR A 21 1.41 3.32 -16.19
N ALA A 22 1.85 4.54 -15.85
CA ALA A 22 2.76 5.31 -16.68
C ALA A 22 4.07 4.55 -16.89
N LYS A 23 4.54 4.48 -18.14
CA LYS A 23 5.76 3.73 -18.50
C LYS A 23 7.04 4.56 -18.42
N THR A 24 6.89 5.88 -18.45
CA THR A 24 8.01 6.82 -18.42
C THR A 24 7.80 7.83 -17.31
N GLN A 25 8.90 8.35 -16.75
CA GLN A 25 8.84 9.40 -15.73
C GLN A 25 8.20 10.70 -16.26
N ALA A 26 8.35 10.98 -17.55
CA ALA A 26 7.72 12.14 -18.20
C ALA A 26 6.20 11.99 -18.25
N ASP A 27 5.69 10.83 -18.69
CA ASP A 27 4.25 10.54 -18.72
C ASP A 27 3.65 10.54 -17.31
N PHE A 28 4.38 9.97 -16.35
CA PHE A 28 4.01 9.98 -14.94
C PHE A 28 3.87 11.40 -14.42
N THR A 29 4.86 12.26 -14.67
CA THR A 29 4.85 13.65 -14.19
C THR A 29 3.72 14.44 -14.82
N ALA A 30 3.49 14.27 -16.12
CA ALA A 30 2.38 14.90 -16.82
C ALA A 30 1.01 14.45 -16.27
N ALA A 31 0.83 13.15 -16.01
CA ALA A 31 -0.40 12.61 -15.43
C ALA A 31 -0.60 13.09 -13.98
N PHE A 32 0.48 13.18 -13.19
CA PHE A 32 0.46 13.70 -11.83
C PHE A 32 0.07 15.17 -11.80
N ASP A 33 0.68 16.00 -12.65
CA ASP A 33 0.37 17.43 -12.77
C ASP A 33 -1.05 17.69 -13.30
N ALA A 34 -1.60 16.77 -14.09
CA ALA A 34 -2.98 16.84 -14.57
C ALA A 34 -4.01 16.51 -13.47
N LEU A 35 -3.65 15.69 -12.48
CA LEU A 35 -4.55 15.28 -11.39
C LEU A 35 -4.44 16.17 -10.15
N PHE A 36 -3.22 16.49 -9.73
CA PHE A 36 -2.95 17.18 -8.47
C PHE A 36 -2.71 18.68 -8.68
N ALA A 37 -3.25 19.49 -7.77
CA ALA A 37 -3.02 20.93 -7.77
C ALA A 37 -1.54 21.25 -7.48
N ARG A 38 -1.11 22.46 -7.85
CA ARG A 38 0.22 22.97 -7.49
C ARG A 38 0.37 23.13 -5.97
N ASN A 39 -0.69 23.61 -5.33
CA ASN A 39 -0.80 23.73 -3.87
C ASN A 39 -1.53 22.50 -3.34
N LEU A 40 -0.78 21.42 -3.12
CA LEU A 40 -1.30 20.13 -2.65
C LEU A 40 -0.99 19.94 -1.16
N SER A 41 -2.01 19.65 -0.36
CA SER A 41 -1.85 19.22 1.03
C SER A 41 -1.99 17.70 1.11
N VAL A 42 -0.90 16.99 1.46
CA VAL A 42 -0.88 15.53 1.52
C VAL A 42 -0.63 15.05 2.93
N VAL A 43 -1.48 14.13 3.38
CA VAL A 43 -1.23 13.28 4.54
C VAL A 43 -1.14 11.84 4.04
N TYR A 44 0.03 11.22 4.18
CA TYR A 44 0.29 9.85 3.78
C TYR A 44 0.73 9.03 4.99
N ASN A 45 -0.02 7.96 5.31
CA ASN A 45 0.21 7.13 6.50
C ASN A 45 0.34 7.97 7.79
N GLY A 46 -0.49 9.01 7.92
CA GLY A 46 -0.50 9.92 9.06
C GLY A 46 0.62 10.98 9.08
N LYS A 47 1.54 10.97 8.11
CA LYS A 47 2.61 11.98 7.98
C LYS A 47 2.27 13.00 6.91
N GLN A 48 2.52 14.27 7.20
CA GLN A 48 2.38 15.32 6.20
C GLN A 48 3.55 15.26 5.23
N LEU A 49 3.25 15.17 3.93
CA LEU A 49 4.25 15.13 2.86
C LEU A 49 4.15 16.38 2.00
N SER A 50 5.29 16.83 1.47
CA SER A 50 5.30 17.80 0.37
C SER A 50 4.78 17.16 -0.92
N ARG A 51 4.39 18.00 -1.89
CA ARG A 51 3.96 17.53 -3.21
C ARG A 51 5.02 16.68 -3.90
N GLU A 52 6.28 17.10 -3.81
CA GLU A 52 7.43 16.42 -4.43
C GLU A 52 7.72 15.08 -3.74
N GLN A 53 7.62 15.05 -2.41
CA GLN A 53 7.77 13.82 -1.63
C GLN A 53 6.68 12.82 -1.96
N TYR A 54 5.43 13.28 -2.06
CA TYR A 54 4.31 12.43 -2.44
C TYR A 54 4.43 11.94 -3.89
N GLN A 55 4.88 12.79 -4.81
CA GLN A 55 5.17 12.42 -6.18
C GLN A 55 6.25 11.32 -6.25
N ALA A 56 7.33 11.45 -5.49
CA ALA A 56 8.38 10.42 -5.41
C ALA A 56 7.85 9.10 -4.82
N GLN A 57 6.98 9.17 -3.81
CA GLN A 57 6.35 8.00 -3.20
C GLN A 57 5.46 7.24 -4.21
N LEU A 58 4.62 7.97 -4.97
CA LEU A 58 3.80 7.37 -6.03
C LEU A 58 4.62 6.87 -7.21
N LEU A 59 5.74 7.53 -7.53
CA LEU A 59 6.62 7.08 -8.61
C LEU A 59 7.19 5.70 -8.29
N GLY A 60 7.60 5.45 -7.05
CA GLY A 60 8.06 4.15 -6.57
C GLY A 60 6.98 3.07 -6.45
N GLN A 61 5.72 3.37 -6.77
CA GLN A 61 4.61 2.41 -6.85
C GLN A 61 4.06 2.27 -8.27
N SER A 62 4.71 2.94 -9.23
CA SER A 62 4.27 3.04 -10.61
C SER A 62 5.21 2.28 -11.52
N SER A 63 4.69 1.82 -12.67
CA SER A 63 5.49 1.15 -13.70
C SER A 63 6.65 1.99 -14.26
N ALA A 64 6.68 3.29 -13.98
CA ALA A 64 7.75 4.19 -14.36
C ALA A 64 8.97 4.07 -13.42
N ALA A 65 8.85 3.39 -12.27
CA ALA A 65 9.97 3.05 -11.43
C ALA A 65 10.95 2.14 -12.19
N VAL A 66 12.25 2.39 -12.01
CA VAL A 66 13.32 1.72 -12.75
C VAL A 66 13.30 0.19 -12.57
N GLU A 67 12.74 -0.27 -11.45
CA GLU A 67 12.75 -1.66 -11.00
C GLU A 67 11.46 -2.44 -11.36
N GLU A 68 10.47 -1.78 -11.97
CA GLU A 68 9.14 -2.35 -12.22
C GLU A 68 8.91 -2.68 -13.70
N GLN A 69 8.38 -3.87 -13.97
CA GLN A 69 8.06 -4.35 -15.32
C GLN A 69 6.65 -3.94 -15.76
N GLY A 70 5.74 -3.79 -14.79
CA GLY A 70 4.37 -3.36 -15.00
C GLY A 70 3.63 -3.20 -13.67
N ALA A 71 2.54 -2.45 -13.72
CA ALA A 71 1.62 -2.25 -12.60
C ALA A 71 0.20 -2.48 -13.08
N SER A 72 -0.59 -3.21 -12.29
CA SER A 72 -2.00 -3.43 -12.51
C SER A 72 -2.80 -2.87 -11.35
N VAL A 73 -3.76 -2.00 -11.64
CA VAL A 73 -4.56 -1.31 -10.62
C VAL A 73 -5.98 -1.87 -10.63
N SER A 74 -6.43 -2.33 -9.48
CA SER A 74 -7.80 -2.79 -9.26
C SER A 74 -8.46 -1.90 -8.22
N VAL A 75 -9.62 -1.32 -8.54
CA VAL A 75 -10.38 -0.46 -7.64
C VAL A 75 -11.53 -1.27 -7.06
N GLN A 76 -11.53 -1.49 -5.74
CA GLN A 76 -12.54 -2.29 -5.05
C GLN A 76 -13.64 -1.47 -4.39
N GLY A 77 -13.38 -0.19 -4.11
CA GLY A 77 -14.36 0.71 -3.50
C GLY A 77 -14.26 2.12 -4.06
N GLN A 78 -15.40 2.76 -4.28
CA GLN A 78 -15.50 4.12 -4.76
C GLN A 78 -16.65 4.83 -4.05
N LEU A 79 -16.41 6.07 -3.64
CA LEU A 79 -17.39 6.94 -3.03
C LEU A 79 -17.19 8.35 -3.61
N GLU A 80 -18.29 9.00 -3.98
CA GLU A 80 -18.28 10.43 -4.27
C GLU A 80 -19.30 11.16 -3.42
N VAL A 81 -18.88 12.34 -2.97
CA VAL A 81 -19.73 13.33 -2.34
C VAL A 81 -19.56 14.61 -3.17
N PRO A 82 -20.48 14.89 -4.11
CA PRO A 82 -20.46 16.12 -4.87
C PRO A 82 -20.52 17.33 -3.95
N GLY A 83 -19.75 18.36 -4.27
CA GLY A 83 -19.77 19.65 -3.59
C GLY A 83 -20.89 20.55 -4.12
N ASN A 84 -20.83 21.82 -3.73
CA ASN A 84 -21.82 22.82 -4.17
C ASN A 84 -21.79 23.07 -5.68
N ASP A 85 -20.65 22.80 -6.35
CA ASP A 85 -20.50 22.96 -7.81
C ASP A 85 -20.76 21.65 -8.58
N GLY A 86 -21.41 20.67 -7.93
CA GLY A 86 -21.76 19.38 -8.54
C GLY A 86 -20.54 18.52 -8.84
N GLN A 87 -20.34 18.13 -10.10
CA GLN A 87 -19.26 17.22 -10.55
C GLN A 87 -17.93 17.95 -10.83
N ILE A 88 -17.81 19.21 -10.42
CA ILE A 88 -16.61 20.05 -10.56
C ILE A 88 -15.81 20.12 -9.27
N SER A 89 -16.48 20.11 -8.12
CA SER A 89 -15.86 20.14 -6.80
C SER A 89 -16.52 19.09 -5.90
N GLY A 90 -15.77 18.52 -4.97
CA GLY A 90 -16.32 17.51 -4.07
C GLY A 90 -15.25 16.66 -3.41
N ILE A 91 -15.71 15.64 -2.69
CA ILE A 91 -14.86 14.68 -2.01
C ILE A 91 -15.00 13.34 -2.70
N VAL A 92 -13.88 12.66 -2.89
CA VAL A 92 -13.82 11.32 -3.46
C VAL A 92 -13.07 10.42 -2.50
N GLY A 93 -13.63 9.24 -2.23
CA GLY A 93 -12.97 8.14 -1.56
C GLY A 93 -12.77 7.00 -2.55
N LEU A 94 -11.55 6.48 -2.62
CA LEU A 94 -11.19 5.32 -3.42
C LEU A 94 -10.47 4.31 -2.55
N PHE A 95 -10.83 3.05 -2.72
CA PHE A 95 -10.08 1.93 -2.19
C PHE A 95 -9.61 1.09 -3.36
N TYR A 96 -8.29 1.00 -3.52
CA TYR A 96 -7.66 0.32 -4.64
C TYR A 96 -6.49 -0.53 -4.18
N SER A 97 -6.14 -1.55 -4.97
CA SER A 97 -4.89 -2.26 -4.86
C SER A 97 -4.11 -2.18 -6.16
N SER A 98 -2.82 -1.87 -6.07
CA SER A 98 -1.86 -2.00 -7.16
C SER A 98 -1.08 -3.29 -6.99
N LEU A 99 -0.96 -4.07 -8.06
CA LEU A 99 0.01 -5.16 -8.17
C LEU A 99 1.16 -4.65 -9.01
N VAL A 100 2.35 -4.73 -8.45
CA VAL A 100 3.60 -4.29 -9.07
C VAL A 100 4.45 -5.52 -9.33
N ASP A 101 4.78 -5.74 -10.60
CA ASP A 101 5.67 -6.82 -11.01
C ASP A 101 7.11 -6.28 -11.08
N SER A 102 8.00 -6.82 -10.27
CA SER A 102 9.42 -6.46 -10.33
C SER A 102 10.09 -7.07 -11.55
N ARG A 103 10.99 -6.32 -12.19
CA ARG A 103 11.88 -6.83 -13.25
C ARG A 103 12.90 -7.83 -12.72
N PHE A 104 13.17 -7.82 -11.42
CA PHE A 104 14.17 -8.71 -10.85
C PHE A 104 13.58 -10.09 -10.61
N LEU A 105 14.20 -11.09 -11.23
CA LEU A 105 13.87 -12.48 -11.02
C LEU A 105 14.51 -12.96 -9.72
N VAL A 106 13.70 -13.28 -8.73
CA VAL A 106 14.16 -13.95 -7.50
C VAL A 106 13.97 -15.45 -7.71
N PHE A 107 15.07 -16.20 -7.77
CA PHE A 107 15.07 -17.64 -8.10
C PHE A 107 14.40 -18.00 -9.45
N GLY A 108 14.44 -17.09 -10.43
CA GLY A 108 13.90 -17.32 -11.77
C GLY A 108 12.43 -16.95 -11.96
N ALA A 109 11.76 -16.42 -10.94
CA ALA A 109 10.40 -15.88 -11.03
C ALA A 109 10.38 -14.38 -10.68
N PRO A 110 9.53 -13.56 -11.34
CA PRO A 110 9.32 -12.17 -10.96
C PRO A 110 8.86 -12.06 -9.50
N ALA A 111 9.44 -11.13 -8.75
CA ALA A 111 8.92 -10.79 -7.43
C ALA A 111 7.70 -9.85 -7.59
N GLU A 112 6.58 -10.20 -6.97
CA GLU A 112 5.36 -9.39 -6.99
C GLU A 112 5.19 -8.64 -5.66
N SER A 113 4.87 -7.35 -5.72
CA SER A 113 4.43 -6.56 -4.57
C SER A 113 2.97 -6.16 -4.76
N LYS A 114 2.19 -6.28 -3.69
CA LYS A 114 0.81 -5.80 -3.65
C LYS A 114 0.73 -4.60 -2.72
N VAL A 115 0.42 -3.44 -3.27
CA VAL A 115 0.12 -2.24 -2.51
C VAL A 115 -1.39 -2.10 -2.39
N THR A 116 -1.92 -2.08 -1.18
CA THR A 116 -3.34 -1.79 -0.93
C THR A 116 -3.47 -0.39 -0.33
N SER A 117 -4.35 0.44 -0.90
CA SER A 117 -4.44 1.86 -0.55
C SER A 117 -5.88 2.32 -0.37
N SER A 118 -6.11 3.05 0.71
CA SER A 118 -7.28 3.89 0.93
C SER A 118 -6.91 5.34 0.62
N PHE A 119 -7.60 5.95 -0.33
CA PHE A 119 -7.31 7.27 -0.86
C PHE A 119 -8.55 8.16 -0.73
N ASN A 120 -8.45 9.19 0.08
CA ASN A 120 -9.49 10.21 0.21
C ASN A 120 -8.96 11.53 -0.31
N ALA A 121 -9.67 12.16 -1.22
CA ALA A 121 -9.24 13.39 -1.87
C ALA A 121 -10.35 14.42 -1.96
N THR A 122 -9.95 15.68 -1.89
CA THR A 122 -10.83 16.83 -2.16
C THR A 122 -10.46 17.43 -3.51
N ILE A 123 -11.45 17.53 -4.39
CA ILE A 123 -11.32 18.06 -5.75
C ILE A 123 -11.91 19.46 -5.79
N GLN A 124 -11.19 20.38 -6.42
CA GLN A 124 -11.62 21.76 -6.66
C GLN A 124 -11.18 22.22 -8.04
N ALA A 125 -11.88 23.23 -8.59
CA ALA A 125 -11.48 23.86 -9.85
C ALA A 125 -10.41 24.93 -9.59
N THR A 126 -9.14 24.51 -9.59
CA THR A 126 -8.01 25.39 -9.22
C THR A 126 -7.25 25.92 -10.44
N GLU A 127 -7.25 25.19 -11.57
CA GLU A 127 -6.44 25.58 -12.73
C GLU A 127 -7.19 26.60 -13.62
N PRO A 128 -6.61 27.78 -13.87
CA PRO A 128 -7.22 28.77 -14.76
C PRO A 128 -7.20 28.25 -16.20
N ARG A 129 -8.27 28.51 -16.94
CA ARG A 129 -8.35 28.13 -18.35
C ARG A 129 -7.24 28.84 -19.14
N PRO A 130 -6.41 28.11 -19.90
CA PRO A 130 -5.39 28.74 -20.74
C PRO A 130 -6.05 29.66 -21.76
N PRO A 131 -5.38 30.76 -22.17
CA PRO A 131 -5.90 31.68 -23.15
C PRO A 131 -6.29 30.91 -24.42
N SER A 132 -7.56 30.99 -24.81
CA SER A 132 -8.09 30.20 -25.91
C SER A 132 -7.48 30.67 -27.23
N ASN A 133 -6.70 29.81 -27.87
CA ASN A 133 -6.38 30.00 -29.28
C ASN A 133 -7.67 29.75 -30.07
N PRO A 134 -8.18 30.69 -30.88
CA PRO A 134 -9.43 30.51 -31.64
C PRO A 134 -9.40 29.31 -32.59
N ARG A 135 -8.22 28.76 -32.90
CA ARG A 135 -8.03 27.55 -33.72
C ARG A 135 -8.09 26.23 -32.95
N ILE A 136 -7.99 26.23 -31.62
CA ILE A 136 -7.99 25.01 -30.80
C ILE A 136 -9.14 25.11 -29.79
N ARG A 137 -10.29 24.54 -30.16
CA ARG A 137 -11.43 24.35 -29.25
C ARG A 137 -11.25 23.04 -28.48
N GLY A 138 -10.22 22.99 -27.64
CA GLY A 138 -9.99 21.86 -26.73
C GLY A 138 -10.93 21.92 -25.53
N TYR A 139 -11.40 20.75 -25.10
CA TYR A 139 -12.01 20.59 -23.78
C TYR A 139 -10.91 20.77 -22.72
N PHE A 140 -11.14 21.64 -21.75
CA PHE A 140 -10.22 21.89 -20.64
C PHE A 140 -10.90 21.47 -19.34
N ASP A 141 -10.25 20.58 -18.60
CA ASP A 141 -10.71 20.15 -17.29
C ASP A 141 -10.00 20.97 -16.19
N PRO A 142 -10.72 21.87 -15.49
CA PRO A 142 -10.15 22.70 -14.43
C PRO A 142 -9.94 21.94 -13.11
N ARG A 143 -10.49 20.72 -12.98
CA ARG A 143 -10.54 19.97 -11.72
C ARG A 143 -9.15 19.50 -11.32
N ARG A 144 -8.76 19.77 -10.08
CA ARG A 144 -7.51 19.29 -9.47
C ARG A 144 -7.76 18.85 -8.04
N ILE A 145 -6.98 17.88 -7.59
CA ILE A 145 -6.98 17.44 -6.20
C ILE A 145 -6.15 18.43 -5.36
N VAL A 146 -6.75 18.99 -4.32
CA VAL A 146 -6.11 20.00 -3.44
C VAL A 146 -5.66 19.38 -2.13
N THR A 147 -6.43 18.43 -1.60
CA THR A 147 -6.12 17.73 -0.36
C THR A 147 -6.19 16.23 -0.58
N VAL A 148 -5.21 15.51 -0.05
CA VAL A 148 -5.13 14.05 -0.07
C VAL A 148 -4.89 13.55 1.34
N ASN A 149 -5.69 12.57 1.76
CA ASN A 149 -5.41 11.71 2.88
C ASN A 149 -5.37 10.28 2.39
N GLN A 150 -4.18 9.68 2.43
CA GLN A 150 -3.94 8.35 1.92
C GLN A 150 -3.30 7.47 2.98
N ILE A 151 -3.79 6.24 3.08
CA ILE A 151 -3.16 5.18 3.86
C ILE A 151 -2.88 4.03 2.89
N ALA A 152 -1.62 3.65 2.77
CA ALA A 152 -1.20 2.57 1.90
C ALA A 152 -0.26 1.60 2.63
N THR A 153 -0.49 0.32 2.39
CA THR A 153 0.30 -0.79 2.90
C THR A 153 0.89 -1.58 1.75
N ASP A 154 2.16 -1.92 1.87
CA ASP A 154 2.88 -2.77 0.93
C ASP A 154 2.97 -4.19 1.51
N GLN A 155 2.63 -5.18 0.69
CA GLN A 155 2.76 -6.59 0.99
C GLN A 155 3.56 -7.25 -0.13
N ALA A 156 4.79 -7.67 0.19
CA ALA A 156 5.57 -8.52 -0.70
C ALA A 156 4.90 -9.90 -0.78
N LEU A 157 4.55 -10.34 -1.99
CA LEU A 157 4.00 -11.68 -2.20
C LEU A 157 5.17 -12.67 -2.23
N HIS A 158 5.09 -13.70 -1.38
CA HIS A 158 6.11 -14.75 -1.32
C HIS A 158 6.09 -15.59 -2.60
N VAL A 159 7.21 -15.62 -3.30
CA VAL A 159 7.44 -16.56 -4.40
C VAL A 159 7.52 -17.97 -3.82
N THR A 160 6.51 -18.81 -4.13
CA THR A 160 6.55 -20.22 -3.74
C THR A 160 7.27 -20.98 -4.85
N ILE A 161 8.50 -21.43 -4.56
CA ILE A 161 9.24 -22.30 -5.47
C ILE A 161 8.47 -23.63 -5.54
N PRO A 162 8.01 -24.09 -6.72
CA PRO A 162 7.53 -25.46 -6.82
C PRO A 162 8.72 -26.36 -6.50
N THR A 163 8.65 -27.04 -5.35
CA THR A 163 9.54 -28.16 -5.07
C THR A 163 9.30 -29.16 -6.18
N ALA A 164 10.20 -29.19 -7.17
CA ALA A 164 10.23 -30.27 -8.13
C ALA A 164 10.32 -31.56 -7.32
N SER A 165 9.22 -32.32 -7.33
CA SER A 165 9.19 -33.67 -6.80
C SER A 165 10.28 -34.42 -7.53
N ILE A 166 11.37 -34.71 -6.81
CA ILE A 166 12.41 -35.60 -7.27
C ILE A 166 11.74 -36.97 -7.33
N ASN A 167 11.08 -37.27 -8.46
CA ASN A 167 10.63 -38.60 -8.77
C ASN A 167 11.89 -39.45 -8.97
N SER A 168 12.35 -40.04 -7.88
CA SER A 168 13.38 -41.09 -7.87
C SER A 168 12.77 -42.37 -8.43
N THR A 169 12.56 -42.40 -9.73
CA THR A 169 12.18 -43.61 -10.46
C THR A 169 13.02 -43.70 -11.72
N SER A 170 14.15 -44.42 -11.64
CA SER A 170 14.42 -45.68 -12.36
C SER A 170 15.92 -46.07 -12.27
N PRO A 171 16.37 -47.26 -12.70
CA PRO A 171 16.96 -48.26 -11.81
C PRO A 171 18.46 -48.53 -12.07
N GLY A 172 19.14 -49.06 -11.04
CA GLY A 172 20.35 -49.87 -11.23
C GLY A 172 21.65 -49.08 -11.41
N VAL A 173 22.27 -48.69 -10.29
CA VAL A 173 23.73 -48.52 -10.24
C VAL A 173 24.26 -49.29 -9.03
N THR A 174 25.07 -50.29 -9.35
CA THR A 174 25.73 -51.24 -8.46
C THR A 174 26.47 -50.53 -7.32
N THR A 175 26.18 -50.96 -6.09
CA THR A 175 26.95 -50.67 -4.88
C THR A 175 28.40 -51.14 -5.05
N LYS A 176 29.31 -50.21 -5.34
CA LYS A 176 30.73 -50.36 -5.05
C LYS A 176 31.06 -49.52 -3.83
N ASN A 177 31.28 -50.19 -2.70
CA ASN A 177 31.89 -49.63 -1.51
C ASN A 177 33.21 -48.93 -1.88
N PHE A 178 33.21 -47.61 -1.91
CA PHE A 178 34.44 -46.82 -1.91
C PHE A 178 34.90 -46.68 -0.47
N ALA A 179 35.83 -47.55 -0.07
CA ALA A 179 36.64 -47.35 1.12
C ALA A 179 37.57 -46.16 0.89
N LEU A 180 37.49 -45.15 1.76
CA LEU A 180 38.44 -44.04 1.81
C LEU A 180 39.77 -44.53 2.43
N PRO A 181 40.95 -44.10 1.92
CA PRO A 181 42.23 -44.47 2.50
C PRO A 181 42.43 -43.82 3.88
N GLN A 182 42.81 -44.64 4.87
CA GLN A 182 43.18 -44.21 6.22
C GLN A 182 44.52 -43.44 6.18
N GLY A 183 44.49 -42.15 6.51
CA GLY A 183 45.68 -41.37 6.85
C GLY A 183 46.10 -41.57 8.32
N PRO A 184 47.37 -41.30 8.70
CA PRO A 184 47.99 -41.84 9.91
C PRO A 184 47.84 -40.95 11.17
N PHE A 185 46.78 -40.15 11.30
CA PHE A 185 46.56 -39.32 12.49
C PHE A 185 45.42 -39.86 13.33
N GLY A 186 45.76 -40.49 14.45
CA GLY A 186 44.82 -40.97 15.46
C GLY A 186 44.33 -39.85 16.38
N ALA A 187 43.01 -39.75 16.56
CA ALA A 187 42.27 -39.52 17.81
C ALA A 187 40.79 -39.20 17.49
N PRO A 188 39.82 -39.58 18.36
CA PRO A 188 38.40 -39.56 18.06
C PRO A 188 37.77 -38.20 18.44
N PHE A 189 37.20 -37.49 17.46
CA PHE A 189 36.31 -36.36 17.74
C PHE A 189 34.96 -36.61 17.07
N GLY A 190 34.05 -37.22 17.82
CA GLY A 190 32.61 -37.13 17.55
C GLY A 190 31.95 -36.47 18.77
N PRO A 191 31.11 -35.44 18.61
CA PRO A 191 30.19 -35.09 19.67
C PRO A 191 29.13 -36.19 19.73
N GLY A 192 29.12 -36.93 20.84
CA GLY A 192 28.08 -37.91 21.14
C GLY A 192 26.70 -37.24 21.33
N PRO A 193 25.63 -38.05 21.40
CA PRO A 193 24.27 -37.56 21.59
C PRO A 193 24.13 -36.85 22.94
N VAL A 194 23.55 -35.65 22.92
CA VAL A 194 23.21 -34.88 24.12
C VAL A 194 22.04 -35.58 24.82
N HIS A 195 22.32 -36.13 26.01
CA HIS A 195 21.30 -36.65 26.92
C HIS A 195 20.71 -35.46 27.70
N LEU A 196 19.48 -35.07 27.40
CA LEU A 196 18.72 -34.15 28.25
C LEU A 196 18.18 -34.94 29.45
N GLY A 197 18.66 -34.62 30.66
CA GLY A 197 18.11 -35.16 31.91
C GLY A 197 16.75 -34.54 32.23
N PRO A 198 15.83 -35.26 32.89
CA PRO A 198 14.54 -34.70 33.29
C PRO A 198 14.76 -33.84 34.54
N THR A 199 14.81 -32.51 34.37
CA THR A 199 14.83 -31.60 35.52
C THR A 199 13.85 -30.46 35.27
N GLU A 200 12.76 -30.53 36.03
CA GLU A 200 11.95 -29.42 36.55
C GLU A 200 11.08 -28.62 35.58
N THR A 201 9.95 -29.24 35.21
CA THR A 201 8.68 -28.54 35.03
C THR A 201 8.17 -28.05 36.40
N ASN A 202 8.70 -26.95 36.91
CA ASN A 202 8.07 -26.20 37.99
C ASN A 202 7.35 -24.99 37.41
N ALA A 203 6.09 -25.20 37.01
CA ALA A 203 5.15 -24.11 36.79
C ALA A 203 4.82 -23.50 38.16
N VAL A 204 5.50 -22.42 38.51
CA VAL A 204 5.06 -21.54 39.59
C VAL A 204 3.95 -20.65 39.00
N PRO A 205 2.72 -20.65 39.52
CA PRO A 205 1.74 -19.66 39.13
C PRO A 205 2.24 -18.28 39.58
N GLU A 206 2.36 -17.34 38.65
CA GLU A 206 2.62 -15.93 38.98
C GLU A 206 1.49 -15.41 39.87
N THR A 207 1.77 -15.28 41.15
CA THR A 207 0.97 -14.49 42.08
C THR A 207 1.25 -13.02 41.83
N PHE A 208 0.24 -12.30 41.35
CA PHE A 208 0.23 -10.84 41.30
C PHE A 208 0.45 -10.26 42.71
N PRO A 209 1.44 -9.39 42.93
CA PRO A 209 1.49 -8.56 44.12
C PRO A 209 0.73 -7.25 43.82
N GLY A 210 -0.43 -7.06 44.43
CA GLY A 210 -1.14 -5.79 44.32
C GLY A 210 -2.60 -5.86 44.73
N ASP A 211 -2.84 -5.97 46.04
CA ASP A 211 -4.12 -5.64 46.64
C ASP A 211 -4.49 -4.18 46.33
N GLY A 212 -5.62 -4.00 45.63
CA GLY A 212 -6.50 -2.83 45.65
C GLY A 212 -5.89 -1.42 45.63
N GLU A 213 -5.82 -0.81 44.44
CA GLU A 213 -6.19 0.61 44.28
C GLU A 213 -6.49 0.92 42.81
N PHE A 214 -7.78 0.95 42.45
CA PHE A 214 -8.19 1.62 41.22
C PHE A 214 -7.88 3.10 41.40
N GLY A 215 -6.92 3.61 40.63
CA GLY A 215 -6.61 5.03 40.59
C GLY A 215 -7.89 5.86 40.42
N ALA A 216 -7.96 6.95 41.18
CA ALA A 216 -9.12 7.83 41.27
C ALA A 216 -9.72 8.16 39.90
N LEU A 217 -11.05 8.07 39.81
CA LEU A 217 -11.83 8.60 38.70
C LEU A 217 -11.44 10.07 38.46
N PRO A 218 -11.36 10.52 37.19
CA PRO A 218 -11.14 11.94 36.91
C PRO A 218 -12.25 12.76 37.59
N PRO A 219 -11.92 13.93 38.18
CA PRO A 219 -12.90 14.74 38.90
C PRO A 219 -14.04 15.14 37.96
N LEU A 220 -15.26 14.75 38.32
CA LEU A 220 -16.49 15.32 37.81
C LEU A 220 -16.47 16.82 38.11
N ILE A 221 -16.27 17.63 37.07
CA ILE A 221 -16.48 19.08 37.15
C ILE A 221 -17.99 19.30 37.35
N PRO A 222 -18.43 19.86 38.49
CA PRO A 222 -19.82 20.26 38.66
C PRO A 222 -20.07 21.49 37.78
N GLY A 223 -20.75 21.35 36.65
CA GLY A 223 -21.21 22.53 35.92
C GLY A 223 -21.55 22.45 34.44
N GLU A 224 -21.26 21.38 33.69
CA GLU A 224 -21.67 21.34 32.28
C GLU A 224 -22.88 20.43 32.05
N THR A 225 -24.00 21.12 31.85
CA THR A 225 -25.32 20.55 31.61
C THR A 225 -25.34 19.92 30.23
N ILE A 226 -25.83 18.67 30.17
CA ILE A 226 -26.21 17.98 28.93
C ILE A 226 -27.18 18.89 28.16
N GLY A 227 -26.71 19.38 27.01
CA GLY A 227 -27.45 20.23 26.09
C GLY A 227 -28.67 19.49 25.56
N LYS A 228 -29.82 19.95 26.04
CA LYS A 228 -31.19 19.54 25.71
C LYS A 228 -31.44 19.42 24.21
N GLU A 229 -32.14 18.36 23.85
CA GLU A 229 -32.99 18.29 22.68
C GLU A 229 -34.01 19.45 22.70
N THR A 230 -34.12 20.20 21.62
CA THR A 230 -35.33 20.97 21.32
C THR A 230 -35.79 20.64 19.91
N ASN A 231 -36.70 19.69 19.87
CA ASN A 231 -37.73 19.56 18.85
C ASN A 231 -38.55 20.87 18.86
N THR A 232 -38.69 21.55 17.73
CA THR A 232 -39.75 22.56 17.56
C THR A 232 -40.26 22.51 16.12
N LYS A 233 -41.43 21.87 16.01
CA LYS A 233 -42.42 22.01 14.96
C LYS A 233 -43.14 23.35 15.17
N ALA A 234 -43.30 24.14 14.13
CA ALA A 234 -44.41 25.06 13.94
C ALA A 234 -44.76 25.05 12.45
#